data_AF-E1SMX4-F1
#
_entry.id   AF-E1SMX4-F1
#
_cell.length_a   1.000
_cell.length_b   1.000
_cell.length_c   1.000
_cell.angle_alpha   90.00
_cell.angle_beta   90.00
_cell.angle_gamma   90.00
#
_symmetry.space_group_name_H-M   'P 1'
#
loop_
_entity.id
_entity.type
_entity.pdbx_description
1 polymer ?
#
loop_
_entity_poly.entity_id
_entity_poly.type
_entity_poly.pdbx_seq_one_letter_code
_entity_poly.pdbx_strand_id
1 'polypeptide(L)'
;MIIWRGLGWLVPVIAIGVMLLMQLALDGLFGKGTYQGEGWSLWLSVFLIALVVGFFGVAANHREGEGPHPPQHALFFIPIQYWALLIPLLVGLGSYFEGEREDKMAAYLAEPRVEDIYLMDLSSAFDLEDPAFPYGALKVVAVNSKGIKVVVSEYQFDQRAGIRNALSEQNAESGFSEDTTFHFGFDEMEALVADDVVFDIQRF
;
A
#
# COMPACT_ATOMS: atom_id res chain seq x y z
N MET A 1 20.78 -19.52 -8.63
CA MET A 1 21.07 -18.11 -8.94
C MET A 1 21.08 -17.36 -7.63
N ILE A 2 22.21 -16.78 -7.21
CA ILE A 2 22.28 -16.04 -5.94
C ILE A 2 21.91 -14.59 -6.24
N ILE A 3 20.86 -14.07 -5.61
CA ILE A 3 20.33 -12.71 -5.85
C ILE A 3 21.20 -11.60 -5.21
N TRP A 4 22.24 -11.95 -4.46
CA TRP A 4 23.20 -11.02 -3.86
C TRP A 4 24.65 -11.49 -4.08
N ARG A 5 25.59 -10.54 -4.09
CA ARG A 5 27.05 -10.80 -4.13
C ARG A 5 27.74 -10.04 -3.00
N GLY A 6 28.64 -10.72 -2.29
CA GLY A 6 29.41 -10.16 -1.18
C GLY A 6 28.51 -9.53 -0.12
N LEU A 7 28.74 -8.25 0.21
CA LEU A 7 27.98 -7.50 1.21
C LEU A 7 26.64 -6.94 0.72
N GLY A 8 26.13 -7.37 -0.44
CA GLY A 8 24.85 -6.88 -0.99
C GLY A 8 23.65 -7.02 -0.04
N TRP A 9 23.65 -8.06 0.80
CA TRP A 9 22.63 -8.27 1.82
C TRP A 9 22.58 -7.19 2.91
N LEU A 10 23.58 -6.32 3.01
CA LEU A 10 23.57 -5.19 3.97
C LEU A 10 22.51 -4.15 3.63
N VAL A 11 22.09 -4.01 2.35
CA VAL A 11 21.08 -3.01 1.96
C VAL A 11 19.77 -3.18 2.75
N PRO A 12 19.09 -4.35 2.72
CA PRO A 12 17.87 -4.54 3.52
C PRO A 12 18.12 -4.46 5.03
N VAL A 13 19.29 -4.88 5.51
CA VAL A 13 19.62 -4.81 6.95
C VAL A 13 19.81 -3.38 7.42
N ILE A 14 20.48 -2.54 6.63
CA ILE A 14 20.59 -1.10 6.89
C ILE A 14 19.19 -0.46 6.84
N ALA A 15 18.38 -0.79 5.83
CA ALA A 15 17.04 -0.23 5.71
C ALA A 15 16.18 -0.53 6.95
N ILE A 16 16.07 -1.80 7.34
CA ILE A 16 15.31 -2.22 8.53
C ILE A 16 15.90 -1.60 9.81
N GLY A 17 17.23 -1.65 9.97
CA GLY A 17 17.90 -1.12 11.15
C GLY A 17 17.68 0.38 11.33
N VAL A 18 17.80 1.17 10.25
CA VAL A 18 17.56 2.62 10.29
C VAL A 18 16.09 2.93 10.55
N MET A 19 15.14 2.21 9.92
CA MET A 19 13.70 2.42 10.19
C MET A 19 13.35 2.16 11.66
N LEU A 20 13.85 1.07 12.25
CA LEU A 20 13.62 0.76 13.66
C LEU A 20 14.24 1.81 14.59
N LEU A 21 15.47 2.24 14.30
CA LEU A 21 16.13 3.29 15.08
C LEU A 21 15.39 4.62 14.96
N MET A 22 14.91 4.98 13.78
CA MET A 22 14.15 6.20 13.56
C MET A 22 12.80 6.15 14.27
N GLN A 23 12.11 5.01 14.22
CA GLN A 23 10.87 4.82 14.97
C GLN A 23 11.08 5.03 16.47
N LEU A 24 12.07 4.35 17.06
CA LEU A 24 12.39 4.50 18.48
C LEU A 24 12.82 5.92 18.84
N ALA A 25 13.61 6.57 17.98
CA ALA A 25 14.08 7.92 18.20
C ALA A 25 12.93 8.94 18.16
N LEU A 26 12.08 8.89 17.14
CA LEU A 26 10.96 9.82 17.01
C LEU A 26 9.88 9.57 18.06
N ASP A 27 9.56 8.32 18.35
CA ASP A 27 8.60 8.01 19.42
C ASP A 27 9.10 8.48 20.79
N GLY A 28 10.41 8.37 21.03
CA GLY A 28 11.04 8.86 22.26
C GLY A 28 11.13 10.39 22.37
N LEU A 29 11.27 11.11 21.24
CA LEU A 29 11.43 12.57 21.22
C LEU A 29 10.10 13.33 21.13
N PHE A 30 9.16 12.81 20.36
CA PHE A 30 7.92 13.51 19.99
C PHE A 30 6.65 12.83 20.53
N GLY A 31 6.76 11.62 21.05
CA GLY A 31 5.65 10.86 21.62
C GLY A 31 5.31 9.60 20.81
N LYS A 32 4.61 8.66 21.45
CA LYS A 32 4.32 7.35 20.85
C LYS A 32 3.50 7.49 19.57
N GLY A 33 3.96 6.88 18.48
CA GLY A 33 3.24 6.81 17.21
C GLY A 33 3.62 7.93 16.23
N THR A 34 4.50 8.85 16.60
CA THR A 34 4.95 9.93 15.69
C THR A 34 5.53 9.38 14.40
N TYR A 35 6.27 8.27 14.44
CA TYR A 35 6.80 7.67 13.23
C TYR A 35 5.71 7.25 12.23
N GLN A 36 4.59 6.73 12.72
CA GLN A 36 3.52 6.21 11.86
C GLN A 36 2.51 7.29 11.45
N GLY A 37 2.31 8.32 12.30
CA GLY A 37 1.31 9.35 12.06
C GLY A 37 1.75 10.48 11.14
N GLU A 38 3.06 10.72 11.00
CA GLU A 38 3.58 11.90 10.31
C GLU A 38 4.32 11.53 9.02
N GLY A 39 3.82 11.96 7.86
CA GLY A 39 4.42 11.60 6.56
C GLY A 39 5.89 12.03 6.38
N TRP A 40 6.34 13.08 7.07
CA TRP A 40 7.74 13.54 6.99
C TRP A 40 8.73 12.58 7.66
N SER A 41 8.28 11.78 8.63
CA SER A 41 9.13 10.84 9.37
C SER A 41 9.68 9.73 8.45
N LEU A 42 8.84 9.25 7.52
CA LEU A 42 9.20 8.27 6.50
C LEU A 42 10.31 8.82 5.60
N TRP A 43 10.14 10.05 5.11
CA TRP A 43 11.12 10.70 4.25
C TRP A 43 12.46 10.93 4.95
N LEU A 44 12.43 11.25 6.24
CA LEU A 44 13.64 11.35 7.06
C LEU A 44 14.37 9.99 7.18
N SER A 45 13.64 8.90 7.42
CA SER A 45 14.19 7.54 7.40
C SER A 45 14.81 7.20 6.05
N VAL A 46 14.08 7.42 4.97
CA VAL A 46 14.52 7.13 3.59
C VAL A 46 15.81 7.89 3.26
N PHE A 47 15.88 9.16 3.63
CA PHE A 47 17.08 9.98 3.45
C PHE A 47 18.27 9.41 4.23
N LEU A 48 18.07 9.03 5.50
CA LEU A 48 19.14 8.45 6.32
C LEU A 48 19.60 7.08 5.78
N ILE A 49 18.67 6.24 5.33
CA ILE A 49 18.98 4.97 4.66
C ILE A 49 19.84 5.23 3.42
N ALA A 50 19.45 6.19 2.58
CA ALA A 50 20.20 6.55 1.37
C ALA A 50 21.63 6.99 1.70
N LEU A 51 21.81 7.82 2.74
CA LEU A 51 23.15 8.24 3.18
C LEU A 51 24.00 7.06 3.66
N VAL A 52 23.45 6.20 4.52
CA VAL A 52 24.19 5.06 5.09
C VAL A 52 24.52 4.04 3.99
N VAL A 53 23.54 3.66 3.18
CA VAL A 53 23.74 2.73 2.04
C VAL A 53 24.73 3.31 1.02
N GLY A 54 24.65 4.60 0.71
CA GLY A 54 25.57 5.27 -0.21
C GLY A 54 27.00 5.28 0.33
N PHE A 55 27.18 5.65 1.59
CA PHE A 55 28.48 5.65 2.26
C PHE A 55 29.10 4.25 2.28
N PHE A 56 28.36 3.24 2.73
CA PHE A 56 28.85 1.85 2.74
C PHE A 56 29.07 1.31 1.33
N GLY A 57 28.22 1.66 0.39
CA GLY A 57 28.35 1.23 -1.01
C GLY A 57 29.60 1.78 -1.67
N VAL A 58 29.89 3.07 -1.48
CA VAL A 58 31.14 3.68 -1.94
C VAL A 58 32.31 3.05 -1.22
N ALA A 59 32.33 3.03 0.12
CA ALA A 59 33.45 2.48 0.89
C ALA A 59 33.76 1.02 0.56
N ALA A 60 32.75 0.17 0.37
CA ALA A 60 32.93 -1.25 0.11
C ALA A 60 33.31 -1.54 -1.35
N ASN A 61 32.84 -0.76 -2.31
CA ASN A 61 33.19 -0.92 -3.73
C ASN A 61 34.36 -0.01 -4.18
N HIS A 62 34.94 0.79 -3.28
CA HIS A 62 36.14 1.59 -3.55
C HIS A 62 37.38 0.70 -3.47
N ARG A 63 37.74 0.08 -4.60
CA ARG A 63 39.06 -0.56 -4.76
C ARG A 63 39.81 0.12 -5.90
N GLU A 64 41.04 0.52 -5.60
CA GLU A 64 42.05 0.96 -6.56
C GLU A 64 42.43 -0.22 -7.46
N GLY A 65 42.17 -0.08 -8.76
CA GLY A 65 42.46 -1.11 -9.75
C GLY A 65 41.77 -0.80 -11.05
N GLU A 66 42.49 -0.08 -11.92
CA GLU A 66 42.10 0.27 -13.28
C GLU A 66 41.84 -1.00 -14.10
N GLY A 67 40.60 -1.49 -14.08
CA GLY A 67 40.20 -2.65 -14.86
C GLY A 67 38.68 -2.84 -14.82
N PRO A 68 38.07 -3.40 -15.88
CA PRO A 68 36.64 -3.67 -15.95
C PRO A 68 36.31 -4.90 -15.07
N HIS A 69 36.36 -4.72 -13.75
CA HIS A 69 35.91 -5.74 -12.81
C HIS A 69 34.46 -5.51 -12.41
N PRO A 70 33.63 -6.56 -12.37
CA PRO A 70 32.25 -6.41 -11.95
C PRO A 70 32.17 -6.07 -10.44
N PRO A 71 31.13 -5.35 -10.01
CA PRO A 71 31.01 -4.78 -8.65
C PRO A 71 31.01 -5.85 -7.54
N GLN A 72 32.04 -5.89 -6.69
CA GLN A 72 32.19 -6.96 -5.70
C GLN A 72 31.02 -7.09 -4.72
N HIS A 73 30.31 -6.00 -4.45
CA HIS A 73 29.16 -5.98 -3.55
C HIS A 73 27.92 -5.43 -4.26
N ALA A 74 26.90 -6.29 -4.41
CA ALA A 74 25.69 -5.99 -5.17
C ALA A 74 24.47 -6.74 -4.63
N LEU A 75 23.31 -6.11 -4.68
CA LEU A 75 22.00 -6.71 -4.46
C LEU A 75 21.21 -6.65 -5.77
N PHE A 76 20.58 -7.76 -6.17
CA PHE A 76 19.93 -7.92 -7.49
C PHE A 76 20.83 -7.47 -8.66
N PHE A 77 22.11 -7.80 -8.59
CA PHE A 77 23.14 -7.40 -9.58
C PHE A 77 23.43 -5.90 -9.65
N ILE A 78 22.78 -5.09 -8.81
CA ILE A 78 22.98 -3.64 -8.72
C ILE A 78 23.99 -3.35 -7.60
N PRO A 79 25.11 -2.64 -7.88
CA PRO A 79 26.04 -2.16 -6.86
C PRO A 79 25.35 -1.44 -5.70
N ILE A 80 25.81 -1.68 -4.47
CA ILE A 80 25.23 -1.10 -3.24
C ILE A 80 25.09 0.43 -3.33
N GLN A 81 26.07 1.15 -3.89
CA GLN A 81 26.02 2.61 -3.97
C GLN A 81 24.84 3.16 -4.78
N TYR A 82 24.31 2.41 -5.75
CA TYR A 82 23.15 2.86 -6.52
C TYR A 82 21.83 2.68 -5.77
N TRP A 83 21.79 1.79 -4.77
CA TRP A 83 20.62 1.67 -3.90
C TRP A 83 20.35 2.93 -3.09
N ALA A 84 21.36 3.77 -2.86
CA ALA A 84 21.19 5.09 -2.25
C ALA A 84 20.24 6.00 -3.06
N LEU A 85 20.19 5.85 -4.39
CA LEU A 85 19.25 6.58 -5.25
C LEU A 85 17.97 5.78 -5.51
N LEU A 86 18.07 4.46 -5.66
CA LEU A 86 16.91 3.61 -5.95
C LEU A 86 15.92 3.55 -4.79
N ILE A 87 16.38 3.52 -3.53
CA ILE A 87 15.48 3.43 -2.37
C ILE A 87 14.56 4.67 -2.30
N PRO A 88 15.06 5.92 -2.30
CA PRO A 88 14.19 7.09 -2.33
C PRO A 88 13.26 7.13 -3.55
N LEU A 89 13.76 6.73 -4.72
CA LEU A 89 12.96 6.70 -5.93
C LEU A 89 11.79 5.72 -5.82
N LEU A 90 12.05 4.48 -5.37
CA LEU A 90 11.03 3.44 -5.24
C LEU A 90 9.99 3.80 -4.18
N VAL A 91 10.43 4.31 -3.02
CA VAL A 91 9.51 4.76 -1.97
C VAL A 91 8.68 5.94 -2.45
N GLY A 92 9.31 6.92 -3.11
CA GLY A 92 8.59 8.08 -3.63
C GLY A 92 7.58 7.74 -4.71
N LEU A 93 7.91 6.81 -5.60
CA LEU A 93 6.97 6.30 -6.59
C LEU A 93 5.78 5.60 -5.92
N GLY A 94 6.04 4.78 -4.89
CA GLY A 94 4.99 4.14 -4.10
C GLY A 94 4.07 5.15 -3.41
N SER A 95 4.64 6.14 -2.72
CA SER A 95 3.88 7.21 -2.07
C SER A 95 3.08 8.06 -3.05
N TYR A 96 3.61 8.31 -4.26
CA TYR A 96 2.88 9.02 -5.31
C TYR A 96 1.63 8.27 -5.74
N PHE A 97 1.75 6.97 -6.03
CA PHE A 97 0.61 6.15 -6.45
C PHE A 97 -0.42 5.97 -5.34
N GLU A 98 0.04 5.89 -4.08
CA GLU A 98 -0.84 5.83 -2.92
C GLU A 98 -1.66 7.12 -2.79
N GLY A 99 -1.01 8.29 -2.88
CA GLY A 99 -1.70 9.58 -2.83
C GLY A 99 -2.69 9.77 -3.98
N GLU A 100 -2.34 9.35 -5.21
CA GLU A 100 -3.27 9.40 -6.34
C GLU A 100 -4.50 8.48 -6.12
N ARG A 101 -4.32 7.35 -5.42
CA ARG A 101 -5.44 6.46 -5.05
C ARG A 101 -6.33 7.10 -3.99
N GLU A 102 -5.73 7.65 -2.93
CA GLU A 102 -6.46 8.35 -1.87
C GLU A 102 -7.28 9.53 -2.41
N ASP A 103 -6.69 10.35 -3.29
CA ASP A 103 -7.39 11.47 -3.93
C ASP A 103 -8.59 11.01 -4.77
N LYS A 104 -8.44 9.92 -5.52
CA LYS A 104 -9.54 9.33 -6.30
C LYS A 104 -10.64 8.77 -5.39
N MET A 105 -10.27 8.04 -4.34
CA MET A 105 -11.22 7.50 -3.37
C MET A 105 -11.99 8.62 -2.68
N ALA A 106 -11.30 9.68 -2.23
CA ALA A 106 -11.92 10.86 -1.65
C ALA A 106 -12.90 11.55 -2.62
N ALA A 107 -12.52 11.68 -3.90
CA ALA A 107 -13.41 12.22 -4.92
C ALA A 107 -14.65 11.35 -5.18
N TYR A 108 -14.52 10.02 -5.12
CA TYR A 108 -15.64 9.10 -5.29
C TYR A 108 -16.58 9.07 -4.08
N LEU A 109 -16.04 9.21 -2.87
CA LEU A 109 -16.84 9.35 -1.65
C LEU A 109 -17.62 10.66 -1.60
N ALA A 110 -17.01 11.76 -2.05
CA ALA A 110 -17.67 13.07 -2.09
C ALA A 110 -18.82 13.12 -3.10
N GLU A 111 -18.71 12.38 -4.22
CA GLU A 111 -19.73 12.31 -5.26
C GLU A 111 -20.01 10.85 -5.67
N PRO A 112 -20.72 10.07 -4.84
CA PRO A 112 -21.02 8.68 -5.15
C PRO A 112 -22.02 8.60 -6.31
N ARG A 113 -21.85 7.60 -7.17
CA ARG A 113 -22.68 7.35 -8.36
C ARG A 113 -23.20 5.93 -8.37
N VAL A 114 -24.31 5.74 -9.06
CA VAL A 114 -24.81 4.39 -9.38
C VAL A 114 -23.75 3.67 -10.21
N GLU A 115 -23.57 2.38 -9.93
CA GLU A 115 -22.51 1.50 -10.44
C GLU A 115 -21.10 1.71 -9.87
N ASP A 116 -20.89 2.62 -8.90
CA ASP A 116 -19.62 2.63 -8.16
C ASP A 116 -19.46 1.31 -7.37
N ILE A 117 -18.24 0.76 -7.38
CA ILE A 117 -17.89 -0.49 -6.70
C ILE A 117 -16.91 -0.21 -5.56
N TYR A 118 -17.30 -0.55 -4.34
CA TYR A 118 -16.52 -0.37 -3.13
C TYR A 118 -15.92 -1.71 -2.74
N LEU A 119 -14.60 -1.81 -2.68
CA LEU A 119 -13.91 -3.03 -2.25
C LEU A 119 -13.65 -2.94 -0.76
N MET A 120 -14.11 -3.94 -0.02
CA MET A 120 -14.06 -3.89 1.44
C MET A 120 -13.78 -5.23 2.12
N ASP A 121 -13.38 -5.14 3.38
CA ASP A 121 -13.41 -6.25 4.33
C ASP A 121 -14.85 -6.42 4.86
N LEU A 122 -15.57 -7.40 4.31
CA LEU A 122 -16.92 -7.72 4.71
C LEU A 122 -17.00 -8.26 6.15
N SER A 123 -15.93 -8.86 6.69
CA SER A 123 -15.94 -9.41 8.05
C SER A 123 -16.04 -8.33 9.13
N SER A 124 -15.68 -7.09 8.78
CA SER A 124 -15.80 -5.93 9.66
C SER A 124 -17.21 -5.34 9.69
N ALA A 125 -18.02 -5.58 8.65
CA ALA A 125 -19.34 -4.97 8.49
C ALA A 125 -20.51 -5.98 8.55
N PHE A 126 -20.24 -7.27 8.31
CA PHE A 126 -21.24 -8.32 8.21
C PHE A 126 -20.82 -9.58 8.97
N ASP A 127 -21.79 -10.27 9.56
CA ASP A 127 -21.59 -11.62 10.07
C ASP A 127 -21.48 -12.60 8.89
N LEU A 128 -20.24 -12.96 8.54
CA LEU A 128 -19.96 -13.87 7.42
C LEU A 128 -20.25 -15.32 7.78
N GLU A 129 -20.80 -16.07 6.81
CA GLU A 129 -20.95 -17.52 6.92
C GLU A 129 -19.59 -18.24 6.88
N ASP A 130 -18.64 -17.73 6.07
CA ASP A 130 -17.28 -18.26 5.96
C ASP A 130 -16.22 -17.17 6.23
N PRO A 131 -15.58 -17.16 7.42
CA PRO A 131 -14.56 -16.17 7.75
C PRO A 131 -13.24 -16.36 6.96
N ALA A 132 -13.08 -17.45 6.19
CA ALA A 132 -11.91 -17.65 5.35
C ALA A 132 -11.84 -16.69 4.15
N PHE A 133 -12.97 -16.07 3.79
CA PHE A 133 -13.09 -15.16 2.66
C PHE A 133 -13.62 -13.79 3.10
N PRO A 134 -12.83 -13.00 3.84
CA PRO A 134 -13.32 -11.76 4.44
C PRO A 134 -13.51 -10.63 3.42
N TYR A 135 -12.97 -10.72 2.20
CA TYR A 135 -12.98 -9.61 1.25
C TYR A 135 -14.08 -9.75 0.20
N GLY A 136 -14.79 -8.65 -0.08
CA GLY A 136 -15.85 -8.60 -1.08
C GLY A 136 -16.06 -7.20 -1.65
N ALA A 137 -17.05 -7.06 -2.53
CA ALA A 137 -17.39 -5.81 -3.18
C ALA A 137 -18.84 -5.41 -2.87
N LEU A 138 -19.08 -4.11 -2.77
CA LEU A 138 -20.40 -3.51 -2.75
C LEU A 138 -20.60 -2.69 -4.01
N LYS A 139 -21.73 -2.87 -4.70
CA LYS A 139 -22.10 -2.05 -5.85
C LYS A 139 -23.23 -1.10 -5.52
N VAL A 140 -23.07 0.18 -5.82
CA VAL A 140 -24.10 1.19 -5.59
C VAL A 140 -25.23 1.04 -6.59
N VAL A 141 -26.44 0.79 -6.11
CA VAL A 141 -27.66 0.69 -6.93
C VAL A 141 -28.52 1.94 -6.87
N ALA A 142 -28.38 2.76 -5.82
CA ALA A 142 -29.05 4.05 -5.71
C ALA A 142 -28.28 5.01 -4.81
N VAL A 143 -28.36 6.30 -5.12
CA VAL A 143 -27.81 7.39 -4.30
C VAL A 143 -28.96 8.30 -3.89
N ASN A 144 -29.06 8.66 -2.61
CA ASN A 144 -30.07 9.56 -2.08
C ASN A 144 -29.44 10.62 -1.18
N SER A 145 -30.24 11.54 -0.64
CA SER A 145 -29.74 12.65 0.19
C SER A 145 -29.17 12.23 1.56
N LYS A 146 -29.38 10.98 1.97
CA LYS A 146 -28.93 10.45 3.27
C LYS A 146 -27.77 9.44 3.13
N GLY A 147 -27.47 8.98 1.92
CA GLY A 147 -26.42 7.99 1.71
C GLY A 147 -26.60 7.18 0.42
N ILE A 148 -25.98 6.00 0.42
CA ILE A 148 -25.99 5.08 -0.72
C ILE A 148 -26.77 3.80 -0.38
N LYS A 149 -27.39 3.22 -1.40
CA LYS A 149 -27.98 1.88 -1.34
C LYS A 149 -27.10 0.97 -2.18
N VAL A 150 -26.68 -0.15 -1.61
CA VAL A 150 -25.71 -1.06 -2.21
C VAL A 150 -26.21 -2.49 -2.23
N VAL A 151 -25.66 -3.29 -3.13
CA VAL A 151 -25.77 -4.76 -3.19
C VAL A 151 -24.40 -5.37 -2.96
N VAL A 152 -24.35 -6.53 -2.30
CA VAL A 152 -23.10 -7.24 -2.00
C VAL A 152 -22.77 -8.21 -3.13
N SER A 153 -21.48 -8.39 -3.41
CA SER A 153 -21.00 -9.41 -4.34
C SER A 153 -21.25 -10.82 -3.80
N GLU A 154 -21.65 -11.74 -4.66
CA GLU A 154 -21.77 -13.17 -4.35
C GLU A 154 -20.39 -13.82 -4.16
N TYR A 155 -19.36 -13.25 -4.78
CA TYR A 155 -17.98 -13.71 -4.66
C TYR A 155 -17.30 -13.06 -3.47
N GLN A 156 -16.61 -13.89 -2.70
CA GLN A 156 -15.76 -13.50 -1.58
C GLN A 156 -14.34 -14.01 -1.84
N PHE A 157 -13.35 -13.30 -1.30
CA PHE A 157 -11.93 -13.54 -1.56
C PHE A 157 -11.15 -13.63 -0.25
N ASP A 158 -10.08 -14.42 -0.25
CA ASP A 158 -9.16 -14.59 0.88
C ASP A 158 -8.17 -13.40 0.99
N GLN A 159 -8.00 -12.64 -0.10
CA GLN A 159 -7.03 -11.55 -0.20
C GLN A 159 -7.57 -10.32 -0.94
N ARG A 160 -7.20 -9.12 -0.47
CA ARG A 160 -7.52 -7.83 -1.14
C ARG A 160 -7.10 -7.78 -2.62
N ALA A 161 -5.99 -8.41 -2.96
CA ALA A 161 -5.51 -8.46 -4.34
C ALA A 161 -6.39 -9.35 -5.24
N GLY A 162 -6.99 -10.41 -4.67
CA GLY A 162 -7.84 -11.35 -5.40
C GLY A 162 -9.06 -10.66 -5.99
N ILE A 163 -9.72 -9.81 -5.19
CA ILE A 163 -10.92 -9.09 -5.66
C ILE A 163 -10.60 -8.06 -6.75
N ARG A 164 -9.49 -7.34 -6.64
CA ARG A 164 -9.07 -6.38 -7.68
C ARG A 164 -8.81 -7.07 -9.01
N ASN A 165 -8.13 -8.20 -8.98
CA ASN A 165 -7.85 -8.97 -10.18
C ASN A 165 -9.14 -9.52 -10.80
N ALA A 166 -10.03 -10.08 -9.96
CA ALA A 166 -11.31 -10.63 -10.42
C ALA A 166 -12.18 -9.56 -11.11
N LEU A 167 -12.28 -8.34 -10.55
CA LEU A 167 -13.02 -7.24 -11.17
C LEU A 167 -12.36 -6.68 -12.43
N SER A 168 -11.04 -6.82 -12.58
CA SER A 168 -10.35 -6.42 -13.80
C SER A 168 -10.53 -7.43 -14.95
N GLU A 169 -10.71 -8.72 -14.61
CA GLU A 169 -10.82 -9.82 -15.57
C GLU A 169 -12.26 -10.15 -15.95
N GLN A 170 -13.20 -10.04 -15.00
CA GLN A 170 -14.62 -10.25 -15.23
C GLN A 170 -15.28 -8.89 -15.51
N ASN A 171 -16.17 -8.82 -16.50
CA ASN A 171 -17.06 -7.66 -16.63
C ASN A 171 -17.78 -7.50 -15.28
N ALA A 172 -17.55 -6.37 -14.61
CA ALA A 172 -17.95 -6.08 -13.23
C ALA A 172 -19.47 -6.14 -12.94
N GLU A 173 -20.27 -6.62 -13.89
CA GLU A 173 -21.73 -6.72 -13.81
C GLU A 173 -22.19 -8.10 -13.32
N SER A 174 -21.44 -9.19 -13.54
CA SER A 174 -21.85 -10.53 -13.12
C SER A 174 -21.33 -10.86 -11.72
N GLY A 175 -22.23 -11.09 -10.76
CA GLY A 175 -21.88 -11.56 -9.42
C GLY A 175 -22.32 -10.66 -8.28
N PHE A 176 -23.35 -9.84 -8.46
CA PHE A 176 -23.99 -9.08 -7.38
C PHE A 176 -25.40 -9.62 -7.14
N SER A 177 -25.73 -9.92 -5.89
CA SER A 177 -27.06 -10.41 -5.54
C SER A 177 -28.04 -9.23 -5.49
N GLU A 178 -29.03 -9.20 -6.38
CA GLU A 178 -30.06 -8.15 -6.39
C GLU A 178 -31.08 -8.30 -5.25
N ASP A 179 -31.12 -9.46 -4.60
CA ASP A 179 -32.14 -9.80 -3.61
C ASP A 179 -31.90 -9.11 -2.25
N THR A 180 -30.65 -8.78 -1.93
CA THR A 180 -30.27 -8.18 -0.65
C THR A 180 -29.62 -6.83 -0.85
N THR A 181 -30.26 -5.79 -0.30
CA THR A 181 -29.74 -4.42 -0.38
C THR A 181 -29.48 -3.86 1.01
N PHE A 182 -28.37 -3.15 1.14
CA PHE A 182 -27.96 -2.46 2.36
C PHE A 182 -27.96 -0.95 2.14
N HIS A 183 -28.13 -0.19 3.22
CA HIS A 183 -28.07 1.26 3.18
C HIS A 183 -26.95 1.73 4.10
N PHE A 184 -26.03 2.51 3.55
CA PHE A 184 -24.95 3.14 4.29
C PHE A 184 -25.11 4.66 4.24
N GLY A 185 -24.97 5.31 5.39
CA GLY A 185 -24.89 6.77 5.47
C GLY A 185 -23.56 7.29 4.91
N PHE A 186 -23.49 8.56 4.49
CA PHE A 186 -22.21 9.13 4.04
C PHE A 186 -21.16 9.14 5.15
N ASP A 187 -21.51 9.57 6.36
CA ASP A 187 -20.63 9.56 7.53
C ASP A 187 -20.13 8.13 7.87
N GLU A 188 -20.99 7.13 7.65
CA GLU A 188 -20.64 5.72 7.86
C GLU A 188 -19.65 5.22 6.81
N MET A 189 -19.86 5.57 5.53
CA MET A 189 -18.91 5.23 4.47
C MET A 189 -17.56 5.92 4.66
N GLU A 190 -17.54 7.17 5.12
CA GLU A 190 -16.32 7.88 5.48
C GLU A 190 -15.58 7.18 6.63
N ALA A 191 -16.31 6.73 7.66
CA ALA A 191 -15.72 5.96 8.76
C ALA A 191 -15.13 4.63 8.27
N LEU A 192 -15.85 3.90 7.41
CA LEU A 192 -15.35 2.64 6.84
C LEU A 192 -14.07 2.82 6.01
N VAL A 193 -13.91 3.95 5.33
CA VAL A 193 -12.67 4.27 4.60
C VAL A 193 -11.57 4.68 5.55
N ALA A 194 -11.87 5.50 6.56
CA ALA A 194 -10.91 5.91 7.59
C ALA A 194 -10.34 4.72 8.39
N ASP A 195 -11.16 3.69 8.61
CA ASP A 195 -10.78 2.46 9.30
C ASP A 195 -10.13 1.41 8.37
N ASP A 196 -9.86 1.75 7.10
CA ASP A 196 -9.31 0.83 6.07
C ASP A 196 -10.17 -0.44 5.85
N VAL A 197 -11.46 -0.37 6.20
CA VAL A 197 -12.44 -1.41 5.88
C VAL A 197 -12.78 -1.34 4.39
N VAL A 198 -13.05 -0.15 3.86
CA VAL A 198 -13.15 0.11 2.42
C VAL A 198 -11.78 0.58 1.92
N PHE A 199 -11.09 -0.27 1.17
CA PHE A 199 -9.70 -0.06 0.78
C PHE A 199 -9.52 0.34 -0.71
N ASP A 200 -10.60 0.38 -1.48
CA ASP A 200 -10.60 0.81 -2.88
C ASP A 200 -12.02 1.17 -3.33
N ILE A 201 -12.14 2.11 -4.26
CA ILE A 201 -13.41 2.47 -4.90
C ILE A 201 -13.16 2.58 -6.40
N GLN A 202 -13.92 1.83 -7.18
CA GLN A 202 -13.81 1.76 -8.63
C GLN A 202 -15.05 2.33 -9.29
N ARG A 203 -14.84 3.03 -10.41
CA ARG A 203 -15.88 3.61 -11.26
C ARG A 203 -15.57 3.24 -12.69
N PHE A 204 -16.55 2.65 -13.37
CA PHE A 204 -16.46 2.21 -14.77
C PHE A 204 -17.21 3.14 -15.72
#